data_AF-M7NE40-F1
#
_entry.id   AF-M7NE40-F1
#
_cell.length_a   1.000
_cell.length_b   1.000
_cell.length_c   1.000
_cell.angle_alpha   90.00
_cell.angle_beta   90.00
_cell.angle_gamma   90.00
#
_symmetry.space_group_name_H-M   'P 1'
#
loop_
_entity.id
_entity.type
_entity.pdbx_description
1 polymer ?
#
loop_
_entity_poly.entity_id
_entity_poly.type
_entity_poly.pdbx_seq_one_letter_code
_entity_poly.pdbx_strand_id
1 'polypeptide(L)'
;MDWSKTKTIFIVVFAILNVFLFSLYMNRTNEDLEVRGETSIEDRLKLDDITYGNLPDTKEAFRISGELMPVSSTGLRELEGQTPRITGEHTLISEIEEPFGLEDSEGKLDFEEFLEEYVTNGKDYTLWEVDEEKRTATFFQQFDGRTIFYNEHSMLTVHWNEEREAIRYEQSMLFNLKETNEKRNLYSPIQTISLLVRSGSVQPGSNVKEVKLGYSPLIQLTQTQVLVPTWHIHVESEDGAKTDHFVNAVDGKILDKLSEPDTEEEQ
;
A
#
# COMPACT_ATOMS: atom_id res chain seq x y z
N MET A 1 -12.14 -54.71 -20.62
CA MET A 1 -11.64 -53.32 -20.56
C MET A 1 -10.14 -53.40 -20.36
N ASP A 2 -9.36 -52.98 -21.36
CA ASP A 2 -7.89 -53.15 -21.37
C ASP A 2 -7.22 -52.19 -20.37
N TRP A 3 -7.15 -52.63 -19.12
CA TRP A 3 -6.60 -51.86 -17.99
C TRP A 3 -5.14 -51.42 -18.20
N SER A 4 -4.36 -52.19 -18.97
CA SER A 4 -3.01 -51.82 -19.38
C SER A 4 -2.98 -50.63 -20.35
N LYS A 5 -3.94 -50.53 -21.28
CA LYS A 5 -4.02 -49.43 -22.25
C LYS A 5 -4.43 -48.13 -21.59
N THR A 6 -5.40 -48.17 -20.67
CA THR A 6 -5.83 -46.97 -19.93
C THR A 6 -4.71 -46.41 -19.05
N LYS A 7 -3.89 -47.26 -18.42
CA LYS A 7 -2.72 -46.83 -17.63
C LYS A 7 -1.67 -46.11 -18.46
N THR A 8 -1.33 -46.65 -19.62
CA THR A 8 -0.33 -46.04 -20.51
C THR A 8 -0.79 -44.68 -21.02
N ILE A 9 -2.07 -44.54 -21.39
CA ILE A 9 -2.65 -43.26 -21.80
C ILE A 9 -2.56 -42.23 -20.68
N PHE A 10 -2.87 -42.61 -19.44
CA PHE A 10 -2.82 -41.70 -18.29
C PHE A 10 -1.40 -41.19 -18.00
N ILE A 11 -0.40 -42.07 -18.11
CA ILE A 11 1.01 -41.70 -17.94
C ILE A 11 1.46 -40.70 -19.02
N VAL A 12 1.07 -40.93 -20.28
CA VAL A 12 1.45 -40.05 -21.40
C VAL A 12 0.79 -38.68 -21.27
N VAL A 13 -0.50 -38.62 -20.94
CA VAL A 13 -1.21 -37.34 -20.74
C VAL A 13 -0.61 -36.56 -19.56
N PHE A 14 -0.29 -37.23 -18.46
CA PHE A 14 0.36 -36.59 -17.31
C PHE A 14 1.75 -36.06 -17.67
N ALA A 15 2.53 -36.80 -18.46
CA ALA A 15 3.85 -36.34 -18.91
C ALA A 15 3.75 -35.08 -19.80
N ILE A 16 2.80 -35.03 -20.74
CA ILE A 16 2.57 -33.84 -21.58
C ILE A 16 2.17 -32.64 -20.72
N LEU A 17 1.28 -32.83 -19.75
CA LEU A 17 0.86 -31.77 -18.83
C LEU A 17 2.01 -31.25 -17.97
N ASN A 18 2.89 -32.14 -17.48
CA ASN A 18 4.07 -31.73 -16.72
C ASN A 18 5.08 -30.96 -17.58
N VAL A 19 5.31 -31.36 -18.83
CA VAL A 19 6.17 -30.61 -19.76
C VAL A 19 5.57 -29.24 -20.07
N PHE A 20 4.24 -29.16 -20.24
CA PHE A 20 3.54 -27.88 -20.44
C PHE A 20 3.66 -26.97 -19.20
N LEU A 21 3.43 -27.50 -18.00
CA LEU A 21 3.63 -26.78 -16.74
C LEU A 21 5.07 -26.34 -16.54
N PHE A 22 6.04 -27.18 -16.87
CA PHE A 22 7.46 -26.85 -16.80
C PHE A 22 7.83 -25.75 -17.81
N SER A 23 7.26 -25.79 -19.02
CA SER A 23 7.41 -24.72 -20.01
C SER A 23 6.87 -23.39 -19.49
N LEU A 24 5.64 -23.39 -18.93
CA LEU A 24 5.07 -22.19 -18.30
C LEU A 24 5.91 -21.69 -17.12
N TYR A 25 6.45 -22.59 -16.31
CA TYR A 25 7.32 -22.26 -15.18
C TYR A 25 8.63 -21.61 -15.63
N MET A 26 9.29 -22.17 -16.66
CA MET A 26 10.49 -21.59 -17.26
C MET A 26 10.21 -20.24 -17.91
N ASN A 27 9.07 -20.10 -18.61
CA ASN A 27 8.69 -18.84 -19.23
C ASN A 27 8.42 -17.73 -18.21
N ARG A 28 7.93 -18.09 -17.02
CA ARG A 28 7.74 -17.15 -15.90
C ARG A 28 9.04 -16.76 -15.19
N THR A 29 10.11 -17.53 -15.36
CA THR A 29 11.43 -17.26 -14.77
C THR A 29 12.36 -16.54 -15.75
N ASN A 30 12.12 -16.67 -17.05
CA ASN A 30 12.90 -16.05 -18.12
C ASN A 30 12.34 -14.70 -18.62
N GLU A 31 11.46 -14.04 -17.85
CA GLU A 31 11.10 -12.64 -18.11
C GLU A 31 12.22 -11.65 -17.71
N ASP A 32 13.42 -12.14 -17.37
CA ASP A 32 14.67 -11.41 -17.57
C ASP A 32 15.02 -11.42 -19.07
N LEU A 33 14.22 -10.66 -19.83
CA LEU A 33 14.39 -10.44 -21.25
C LEU A 33 15.60 -9.53 -21.50
N GLU A 34 16.80 -10.12 -21.54
CA GLU A 34 17.94 -9.54 -22.25
C GLU A 34 17.69 -9.71 -23.77
N VAL A 35 16.72 -8.96 -24.30
CA VAL A 35 16.37 -8.97 -25.73
C VAL A 35 17.36 -8.09 -26.47
N ARG A 36 18.43 -8.72 -26.97
CA ARG A 36 19.32 -8.17 -28.01
C ARG A 36 18.51 -7.95 -29.30
N GLY A 37 17.79 -6.84 -29.38
CA GLY A 37 17.04 -6.42 -30.57
C GLY A 37 15.89 -5.44 -30.30
N GLU A 38 15.48 -5.24 -29.05
CA GLU A 38 14.42 -4.30 -28.69
C GLU A 38 15.04 -3.02 -28.11
N THR A 39 14.49 -1.87 -28.52
CA THR A 39 14.76 -0.57 -27.88
C THR A 39 14.62 -0.73 -26.37
N SER A 40 15.62 -0.26 -25.60
CA SER A 40 15.63 -0.42 -24.12
C SER A 40 14.36 0.18 -23.50
N ILE A 41 14.00 -0.24 -22.28
CA ILE A 41 12.82 0.31 -21.60
C ILE A 41 12.98 1.83 -21.45
N GLU A 42 14.17 2.27 -21.10
CA GLU A 42 14.58 3.66 -20.96
C GLU A 42 14.41 4.43 -22.26
N ASP A 43 14.87 3.88 -23.39
CA ASP A 43 14.72 4.51 -24.70
C ASP A 43 13.24 4.62 -25.11
N ARG A 44 12.41 3.62 -24.77
CA ARG A 44 10.96 3.67 -25.05
C ARG A 44 10.26 4.73 -24.21
N LEU A 45 10.54 4.76 -22.90
CA LEU A 45 9.99 5.79 -22.01
C LEU A 45 10.41 7.20 -22.46
N LYS A 46 11.64 7.34 -22.94
CA LYS A 46 12.14 8.60 -23.51
C LYS A 46 11.43 9.00 -24.81
N LEU A 47 11.02 8.04 -25.64
CA LEU A 47 10.21 8.33 -26.84
C LEU A 47 8.80 8.79 -26.50
N ASP A 48 8.26 8.32 -25.37
CA ASP A 48 6.97 8.76 -24.82
C ASP A 48 7.11 10.03 -23.94
N ASP A 49 8.26 10.73 -24.00
CA ASP A 49 8.59 11.91 -23.20
C ASP A 49 8.38 11.73 -21.68
N ILE A 50 8.53 10.50 -21.18
CA ILE A 50 8.43 10.19 -19.76
C ILE A 50 9.74 10.53 -19.07
N THR A 51 9.65 11.34 -18.01
CA THR A 51 10.79 11.70 -17.16
C THR A 51 10.66 11.06 -15.79
N TYR A 52 11.78 10.72 -15.17
CA TYR A 52 11.82 10.13 -13.83
C TYR A 52 13.15 10.47 -13.15
N GLY A 53 13.13 10.57 -11.82
CA GLY A 53 14.32 10.81 -10.99
C GLY A 53 15.13 9.54 -10.68
N ASN A 54 15.83 9.56 -9.55
CA ASN A 54 16.52 8.38 -9.06
C ASN A 54 15.53 7.30 -8.63
N LEU A 55 15.70 6.09 -9.14
CA LEU A 55 14.85 4.95 -8.83
C LEU A 55 15.47 4.10 -7.71
N PRO A 56 14.66 3.53 -6.79
CA PRO A 56 15.16 2.60 -5.78
C PRO A 56 15.78 1.32 -6.39
N ASP A 57 16.85 0.79 -5.77
CA ASP A 57 17.48 -0.48 -6.18
C ASP A 57 17.03 -1.66 -5.30
N THR A 58 15.73 -1.73 -4.99
CA THR A 58 15.16 -2.83 -4.20
C THR A 58 14.73 -3.96 -5.13
N LYS A 59 15.44 -5.09 -5.09
CA LYS A 59 15.20 -6.25 -5.96
C LYS A 59 14.34 -7.33 -5.33
N GLU A 60 14.32 -7.39 -4.01
CA GLU A 60 13.61 -8.41 -3.25
C GLU A 60 12.96 -7.79 -2.01
N ALA A 61 11.78 -8.28 -1.65
CA ALA A 61 11.16 -7.98 -0.36
C ALA A 61 10.36 -9.17 0.15
N PHE A 62 10.20 -9.23 1.46
CA PHE A 62 9.29 -10.17 2.11
C PHE A 62 7.85 -9.65 2.04
N ARG A 63 6.90 -10.57 1.92
CA ARG A 63 5.52 -10.27 2.34
C ARG A 63 5.47 -10.12 3.85
N ILE A 64 4.53 -9.33 4.33
CA ILE A 64 4.32 -9.16 5.77
C ILE A 64 2.93 -9.65 6.16
N SER A 65 2.79 -10.03 7.42
CA SER A 65 1.51 -10.38 8.03
C SER A 65 1.29 -9.55 9.27
N GLY A 66 0.04 -9.13 9.51
CA GLY A 66 -0.39 -8.44 10.72
C GLY A 66 -1.74 -8.98 11.19
N GLU A 67 -2.07 -8.72 12.45
CA GLU A 67 -3.34 -9.08 13.06
C GLU A 67 -4.13 -7.82 13.38
N LEU A 68 -5.45 -7.83 13.17
CA LEU A 68 -6.30 -6.73 13.61
C LEU A 68 -6.19 -6.57 15.13
N MET A 69 -6.18 -5.32 15.61
CA MET A 69 -6.17 -5.04 17.05
C MET A 69 -7.35 -5.76 17.73
N PRO A 70 -7.11 -6.61 18.77
CA PRO A 70 -8.18 -7.24 19.52
C PRO A 70 -8.86 -6.24 20.46
N VAL A 71 -10.19 -6.19 20.43
CA VAL A 71 -11.06 -5.26 21.20
C VAL A 71 -10.86 -5.35 22.72
N SER A 72 -10.38 -6.48 23.24
CA SER A 72 -10.33 -6.69 24.68
C SER A 72 -9.02 -6.22 25.31
N SER A 73 -9.11 -5.09 26.03
CA SER A 73 -8.81 -5.04 27.48
C SER A 73 -7.46 -4.50 28.01
N THR A 74 -6.51 -3.98 27.23
CA THR A 74 -5.23 -3.51 27.85
C THR A 74 -4.78 -2.07 27.60
N GLY A 75 -5.28 -1.34 26.59
CA GLY A 75 -4.81 0.04 26.31
C GLY A 75 -5.75 1.18 26.73
N LEU A 76 -7.07 0.94 26.80
CA LEU A 76 -8.05 2.03 26.99
C LEU A 76 -8.06 2.65 28.39
N ARG A 77 -7.44 2.00 29.38
CA ARG A 77 -7.46 2.46 30.78
C ARG A 77 -6.36 3.47 31.12
N GLU A 78 -5.43 3.74 30.20
CA GLU A 78 -4.23 4.57 30.46
C GLU A 78 -4.15 5.81 29.56
N LEU A 79 -5.22 6.12 28.83
CA LEU A 79 -5.28 7.28 27.95
C LEU A 79 -5.81 8.50 28.74
N GLU A 80 -4.90 9.22 29.39
CA GLU A 80 -5.22 10.44 30.16
C GLU A 80 -5.69 11.57 29.23
N GLY A 81 -6.63 12.40 29.70
CA GLY A 81 -7.13 13.57 28.94
C GLY A 81 -8.02 13.25 27.73
N GLN A 82 -8.51 12.01 27.62
CA GLN A 82 -9.37 11.60 26.50
C GLN A 82 -10.37 10.50 26.88
N THR A 83 -11.47 10.44 26.13
CA THR A 83 -12.54 9.44 26.30
C THR A 83 -12.55 8.46 25.12
N PRO A 84 -11.89 7.28 25.28
CA PRO A 84 -11.81 6.31 24.21
C PRO A 84 -13.06 5.40 24.15
N ARG A 85 -13.56 5.14 22.95
CA ARG A 85 -14.63 4.18 22.65
C ARG A 85 -14.27 3.33 21.45
N ILE A 86 -14.63 2.06 21.49
CA ILE A 86 -14.46 1.16 20.35
C ILE A 86 -15.78 1.10 19.57
N THR A 87 -15.71 1.33 18.27
CA THR A 87 -16.83 1.18 17.34
C THR A 87 -16.57 0.01 16.40
N GLY A 88 -17.60 -0.79 16.15
CA GLY A 88 -17.45 -2.06 15.44
C GLY A 88 -16.58 -3.05 16.23
N GLU A 89 -15.69 -3.77 15.53
CA GLU A 89 -14.76 -4.73 16.14
C GLU A 89 -13.29 -4.27 16.12
N HIS A 90 -12.89 -3.21 15.41
CA HIS A 90 -11.45 -2.92 15.23
C HIS A 90 -11.07 -1.43 15.16
N THR A 91 -12.02 -0.51 15.41
CA THR A 91 -11.76 0.93 15.31
C THR A 91 -11.89 1.58 16.68
N LEU A 92 -10.80 2.21 17.13
CA LEU A 92 -10.78 3.08 18.29
C LEU A 92 -11.18 4.49 17.85
N ILE A 93 -12.13 5.08 18.55
CA ILE A 93 -12.46 6.49 18.44
C ILE A 93 -12.13 7.12 19.80
N SER A 94 -11.33 8.17 19.81
CA SER A 94 -11.02 8.90 21.03
C SER A 94 -11.41 10.36 20.89
N GLU A 95 -12.15 10.87 21.87
CA GLU A 95 -12.54 12.27 21.98
C GLU A 95 -11.62 12.95 23.01
N ILE A 96 -11.01 14.07 22.63
CA ILE A 96 -10.05 14.79 23.47
C ILE A 96 -10.82 15.69 24.43
N GLU A 97 -10.52 15.63 25.73
CA GLU A 97 -11.25 16.40 26.75
C GLU A 97 -10.97 17.90 26.65
N GLU A 98 -9.70 18.26 26.44
CA GLU A 98 -9.25 19.64 26.19
C GLU A 98 -8.64 19.70 24.78
N PRO A 99 -9.20 20.47 23.83
CA PRO A 99 -8.68 20.54 22.46
C PRO A 99 -7.18 20.86 22.41
N PHE A 100 -6.45 20.12 21.57
CA PHE A 100 -4.99 20.26 21.46
C PHE A 100 -4.60 21.08 20.22
N GLY A 101 -3.88 22.19 20.39
CA GLY A 101 -3.48 23.03 19.26
C GLY A 101 -2.55 22.30 18.29
N LEU A 102 -2.87 22.32 16.99
CA LEU A 102 -2.11 21.65 15.93
C LEU A 102 -1.22 22.61 15.13
N GLU A 103 -0.95 23.81 15.63
CA GLU A 103 -0.17 24.80 14.88
C GLU A 103 1.28 24.85 15.34
N ASP A 104 2.20 24.77 14.37
CA ASP A 104 3.62 25.04 14.61
C ASP A 104 3.89 26.54 14.81
N SER A 105 5.16 26.89 15.06
CA SER A 105 5.57 28.29 15.23
C SER A 105 5.36 29.19 14.00
N GLU A 106 5.10 28.60 12.82
CA GLU A 106 4.80 29.29 11.57
C GLU A 106 3.30 29.33 11.24
N GLY A 107 2.44 28.74 12.08
CA GLY A 107 0.98 28.64 11.87
C GLY A 107 0.57 27.58 10.85
N LYS A 108 1.41 26.55 10.63
CA LYS A 108 1.09 25.40 9.79
C LYS A 108 0.59 24.25 10.66
N LEU A 109 -0.27 23.41 10.08
CA LEU A 109 -0.72 22.19 10.74
C LEU A 109 0.47 21.24 10.95
N ASP A 110 0.68 20.87 12.20
CA ASP A 110 1.64 19.89 12.67
C ASP A 110 0.94 18.95 13.66
N PHE A 111 1.22 17.66 13.51
CA PHE A 111 0.56 16.60 14.26
C PHE A 111 1.55 15.79 15.10
N GLU A 112 2.86 16.06 15.01
CA GLU A 112 3.90 15.24 15.65
C GLU A 112 3.68 15.11 17.17
N GLU A 113 3.53 16.24 17.87
CA GLU A 113 3.28 16.26 19.33
C GLU A 113 1.96 15.60 19.70
N PHE A 114 0.89 15.86 18.94
CA PHE A 114 -0.43 15.27 19.16
C PHE A 114 -0.39 13.74 19.04
N LEU A 115 0.29 13.21 18.01
CA LEU A 115 0.43 11.77 17.80
C LEU A 115 1.27 11.11 18.90
N GLU A 116 2.31 11.78 19.39
CA GLU A 116 3.15 11.28 20.47
C GLU A 116 2.39 11.23 21.80
N GLU A 117 1.58 12.26 22.10
CA GLU A 117 0.89 12.39 23.38
C GLU A 117 -0.40 11.55 23.47
N TYR A 118 -1.26 11.60 22.45
CA TYR A 118 -2.61 11.04 22.54
C TYR A 118 -2.78 9.71 21.81
N VAL A 119 -2.02 9.47 20.74
CA VAL A 119 -2.26 8.32 19.86
C VAL A 119 -1.35 7.16 20.24
N THR A 120 -1.96 6.04 20.61
CA THR A 120 -1.22 4.79 20.85
C THR A 120 -0.43 4.41 19.60
N ASN A 121 0.89 4.25 19.72
CA ASN A 121 1.78 3.99 18.59
C ASN A 121 1.72 5.08 17.49
N GLY A 122 1.48 6.35 17.84
CA GLY A 122 1.37 7.45 16.87
C GLY A 122 2.56 7.57 15.91
N LYS A 123 3.78 7.31 16.39
CA LYS A 123 5.02 7.28 15.56
C LYS A 123 5.00 6.25 14.42
N ASP A 124 4.14 5.23 14.51
CA ASP A 124 4.02 4.19 13.50
C ASP A 124 3.10 4.65 12.35
N TYR A 125 2.61 5.90 12.36
CA TYR A 125 1.78 6.49 11.32
C TYR A 125 2.54 7.60 10.57
N THR A 126 2.30 7.73 9.26
CA THR A 126 2.76 8.86 8.44
C THR A 126 1.59 9.60 7.86
N LEU A 127 1.68 10.92 7.81
CA LEU A 127 0.70 11.77 7.15
C LEU A 127 0.61 11.37 5.67
N TRP A 128 -0.62 11.19 5.20
CA TRP A 128 -0.94 10.90 3.81
C TRP A 128 -1.63 12.10 3.16
N GLU A 129 -2.67 12.63 3.82
CA GLU A 129 -3.52 13.69 3.26
C GLU A 129 -4.02 14.61 4.36
N VAL A 130 -4.21 15.89 3.99
CA VAL A 130 -4.86 16.91 4.82
C VAL A 130 -5.99 17.51 3.99
N ASP A 131 -7.23 17.34 4.45
CA ASP A 131 -8.43 17.97 3.90
C ASP A 131 -8.82 19.13 4.84
N GLU A 132 -8.42 20.36 4.47
CA GLU A 132 -8.74 21.55 5.26
C GLU A 132 -10.23 21.91 5.25
N GLU A 133 -10.97 21.52 4.21
CA GLU A 133 -12.41 21.80 4.11
C GLU A 133 -13.20 20.92 5.10
N LYS A 134 -12.86 19.63 5.16
CA LYS A 134 -13.44 18.68 6.12
C LYS A 134 -12.82 18.77 7.51
N ARG A 135 -11.67 19.46 7.63
CA ARG A 135 -10.85 19.54 8.85
C ARG A 135 -10.39 18.17 9.35
N THR A 136 -9.88 17.38 8.41
CA THR A 136 -9.40 16.01 8.67
C THR A 136 -8.02 15.76 8.10
N ALA A 137 -7.20 15.01 8.82
CA ALA A 137 -5.90 14.55 8.36
C ALA A 137 -5.85 13.03 8.42
N THR A 138 -5.51 12.41 7.30
CA THR A 138 -5.43 10.96 7.14
C THR A 138 -3.98 10.53 7.21
N PHE A 139 -3.72 9.49 7.98
CA PHE A 139 -2.42 8.89 8.16
C PHE A 139 -2.48 7.39 7.86
N PHE A 140 -1.40 6.87 7.29
CA PHE A 140 -1.21 5.45 7.04
C PHE A 140 -0.17 4.87 7.98
N GLN A 141 -0.45 3.68 8.52
CA GLN A 141 0.51 2.95 9.32
C GLN A 141 1.73 2.56 8.48
N GLN A 142 2.90 2.52 9.10
CA GLN A 142 4.16 2.09 8.51
C GLN A 142 4.70 0.84 9.22
N PHE A 143 5.47 0.06 8.48
CA PHE A 143 6.27 -1.03 8.99
C PHE A 143 7.69 -0.93 8.45
N ASP A 144 8.68 -0.84 9.34
CA ASP A 144 10.11 -0.71 8.99
C ASP A 144 10.38 0.43 7.97
N GLY A 145 9.75 1.58 8.21
CA GLY A 145 9.86 2.78 7.35
C GLY A 145 9.14 2.68 6.00
N ARG A 146 8.25 1.69 5.82
CA ARG A 146 7.46 1.49 4.60
C ARG A 146 5.97 1.60 4.90
N THR A 147 5.29 2.46 4.16
CA THR A 147 3.85 2.71 4.31
C THR A 147 3.00 1.50 3.91
N ILE A 148 1.94 1.25 4.67
CA ILE A 148 0.87 0.30 4.36
C ILE A 148 -0.26 1.12 3.69
N PHE A 149 -0.34 1.05 2.37
CA PHE A 149 -1.28 1.81 1.57
C PHE A 149 -2.69 1.21 1.60
N TYR A 150 -3.69 2.06 1.80
CA TYR A 150 -5.13 1.77 1.62
C TYR A 150 -5.56 0.43 2.24
N ASN A 151 -5.33 0.33 3.53
CA ASN A 151 -5.84 -0.75 4.36
C ASN A 151 -6.66 -0.12 5.48
N GLU A 152 -7.97 -0.32 5.43
CA GLU A 152 -8.94 0.24 6.37
C GLU A 152 -8.62 -0.09 7.85
N HIS A 153 -7.82 -1.13 8.07
CA HIS A 153 -7.40 -1.57 9.40
C HIS A 153 -6.02 -1.08 9.83
N SER A 154 -5.40 -0.17 9.09
CA SER A 154 -4.09 0.41 9.40
C SER A 154 -4.05 1.92 9.12
N MET A 155 -5.11 2.63 9.51
CA MET A 155 -5.30 4.05 9.24
C MET A 155 -5.55 4.83 10.54
N LEU A 156 -5.22 6.11 10.50
CA LEU A 156 -5.57 7.07 11.54
C LEU A 156 -6.15 8.32 10.87
N THR A 157 -7.26 8.82 11.41
CA THR A 157 -7.88 10.08 10.98
C THR A 157 -7.98 11.01 12.18
N VAL A 158 -7.35 12.18 12.08
CA VAL A 158 -7.41 13.25 13.09
C VAL A 158 -8.41 14.30 12.63
N HIS A 159 -9.28 14.76 13.52
CA HIS A 159 -10.29 15.79 13.28
C HIS A 159 -10.01 17.02 14.16
N TRP A 160 -10.13 18.22 13.59
CA TRP A 160 -9.94 19.49 14.31
C TRP A 160 -11.09 20.48 14.17
N ASN A 161 -11.14 21.45 15.08
CA ASN A 161 -12.14 22.53 15.11
C ASN A 161 -11.73 23.75 14.26
N GLU A 162 -12.51 24.83 14.28
CA GLU A 162 -12.20 26.06 13.53
C GLU A 162 -10.95 26.79 14.01
N GLU A 163 -10.54 26.55 15.26
CA GLU A 163 -9.35 27.11 15.89
C GLU A 163 -8.10 26.26 15.64
N ARG A 164 -8.19 25.24 14.77
CA ARG A 164 -7.11 24.28 14.46
C ARG A 164 -6.64 23.49 15.67
N GLU A 165 -7.56 23.15 16.55
CA GLU A 165 -7.31 22.29 17.70
C GLU A 165 -7.91 20.89 17.45
N ALA A 166 -7.12 19.84 17.70
CA ALA A 166 -7.57 18.46 17.62
C ALA A 166 -8.64 18.17 18.67
N ILE A 167 -9.75 17.60 18.23
CA ILE A 167 -10.92 17.29 19.08
C ILE A 167 -11.23 15.79 19.14
N ARG A 168 -10.81 15.04 18.12
CA ARG A 168 -11.12 13.61 17.99
C ARG A 168 -10.14 12.94 17.04
N TYR A 169 -9.87 11.67 17.27
CA TYR A 169 -9.26 10.81 16.26
C TYR A 169 -9.95 9.45 16.15
N GLU A 170 -9.75 8.82 15.00
CA GLU A 170 -10.20 7.47 14.67
C GLU A 170 -8.98 6.65 14.28
N GLN A 171 -8.74 5.54 14.96
CA GLN A 171 -7.55 4.72 14.79
C GLN A 171 -7.94 3.26 14.52
N SER A 172 -7.40 2.72 13.45
CA SER A 172 -7.31 1.29 13.19
C SER A 172 -5.84 0.90 13.03
N MET A 173 -5.47 -0.25 13.59
CA MET A 173 -4.07 -0.65 13.64
C MET A 173 -3.90 -2.17 13.46
N LEU A 174 -2.87 -2.53 12.69
CA LEU A 174 -2.35 -3.88 12.63
C LEU A 174 -1.28 -4.08 13.71
N PHE A 175 -1.45 -5.15 14.49
CA PHE A 175 -0.50 -5.63 15.49
C PHE A 175 0.31 -6.80 14.97
N ASN A 176 1.39 -7.12 15.68
CA ASN A 176 2.25 -8.27 15.39
C ASN A 176 2.74 -8.30 13.93
N LEU A 177 2.94 -7.11 13.34
CA LEU A 177 3.47 -6.96 11.99
C LEU A 177 4.85 -7.62 11.93
N LYS A 178 4.99 -8.55 11.00
CA LYS A 178 6.22 -9.32 10.81
C LYS A 178 6.39 -9.73 9.38
N GLU A 179 7.64 -9.85 8.96
CA GLU A 179 7.98 -10.51 7.72
C GLU A 179 7.57 -11.99 7.76
N THR A 180 6.96 -12.44 6.68
CA THR A 180 6.70 -13.85 6.44
C THR A 180 7.95 -14.51 5.88
N ASN A 181 8.00 -15.85 5.86
CA ASN A 181 9.09 -16.59 5.21
C ASN A 181 9.00 -16.59 3.67
N GLU A 182 8.20 -15.70 3.08
CA GLU A 182 8.00 -15.58 1.63
C GLU A 182 8.74 -14.36 1.07
N LYS A 183 10.04 -14.51 0.83
CA LYS A 183 10.82 -13.52 0.07
C LYS A 183 10.48 -13.64 -1.43
N ARG A 184 10.28 -12.51 -2.09
CA ARG A 184 9.93 -12.46 -3.51
C ARG A 184 10.87 -11.53 -4.26
N ASN A 185 11.22 -11.92 -5.48
CA ASN A 185 11.77 -11.00 -6.48
C ASN A 185 10.70 -9.98 -6.86
N LEU A 186 11.14 -8.74 -7.04
CA LEU A 186 10.28 -7.63 -7.40
C LEU A 186 10.53 -7.24 -8.85
N TYR A 187 9.47 -6.80 -9.52
CA TYR A 187 9.58 -5.95 -10.70
C TYR A 187 10.41 -4.72 -10.32
N SER A 188 11.38 -4.38 -11.15
CA SER A 188 12.15 -3.15 -10.94
C SER A 188 11.26 -1.92 -11.14
N PRO A 189 11.57 -0.77 -10.49
CA PRO A 189 10.84 0.47 -10.70
C PRO A 189 10.68 0.86 -12.17
N ILE A 190 11.71 0.66 -12.99
CA ILE A 190 11.67 1.00 -14.42
C ILE A 190 10.69 0.11 -15.20
N GLN A 191 10.63 -1.17 -14.86
CA GLN A 191 9.63 -2.09 -15.44
C GLN A 191 8.22 -1.67 -15.01
N THR A 192 8.03 -1.27 -13.75
CA THR A 192 6.75 -0.79 -13.22
C THR A 192 6.27 0.47 -13.94
N ILE A 193 7.14 1.47 -14.14
CA ILE A 193 6.80 2.69 -14.91
C ILE A 193 6.40 2.31 -16.34
N SER A 194 7.16 1.44 -16.99
CA SER A 194 6.83 0.95 -18.34
C SER A 194 5.50 0.18 -18.39
N LEU A 195 5.14 -0.56 -17.34
CA LEU A 195 3.81 -1.20 -17.24
C LEU A 195 2.69 -0.16 -17.19
N LEU A 196 2.84 0.88 -16.37
CA LEU A 196 1.85 1.97 -16.23
C LEU A 196 1.66 2.77 -17.52
N VAL A 197 2.75 3.02 -18.26
CA VAL A 197 2.66 3.70 -19.57
C VAL A 197 1.96 2.80 -20.59
N ARG A 198 2.31 1.51 -20.63
CA ARG A 198 1.69 0.55 -21.56
C ARG A 198 0.22 0.28 -21.27
N SER A 199 -0.21 0.37 -20.01
CA SER A 199 -1.62 0.25 -19.64
C SER A 199 -2.42 1.51 -19.96
N GLY A 200 -1.74 2.63 -20.24
CA GLY A 200 -2.36 3.95 -20.38
C GLY A 200 -2.74 4.60 -19.05
N SER A 201 -2.30 4.03 -17.92
CA SER A 201 -2.49 4.64 -16.60
C SER A 201 -1.64 5.90 -16.42
N VAL A 202 -0.45 5.92 -17.04
CA VAL A 202 0.43 7.08 -17.14
C VAL A 202 0.51 7.51 -18.61
N GLN A 203 0.19 8.77 -18.88
CA GLN A 203 0.20 9.31 -20.24
C GLN A 203 1.60 9.74 -20.67
N PRO A 204 1.92 9.70 -21.98
CA PRO A 204 3.13 10.34 -22.52
C PRO A 204 3.28 11.80 -22.05
N GLY A 205 4.52 12.27 -21.92
CA GLY A 205 4.84 13.61 -21.41
C GLY A 205 4.79 13.76 -19.89
N SER A 206 4.41 12.71 -19.15
CA SER A 206 4.34 12.75 -17.68
C SER A 206 5.71 12.70 -16.99
N ASN A 207 5.78 13.23 -15.78
CA ASN A 207 6.96 13.25 -14.94
C ASN A 207 6.73 12.43 -13.66
N VAL A 208 7.47 11.34 -13.49
CA VAL A 208 7.48 10.53 -12.27
C VAL A 208 8.29 11.26 -11.21
N LYS A 209 7.59 11.80 -10.23
CA LYS A 209 8.16 12.58 -9.12
C LYS A 209 8.75 11.70 -8.04
N GLU A 210 8.10 10.58 -7.75
CA GLU A 210 8.49 9.71 -6.66
C GLU A 210 8.18 8.24 -6.97
N VAL A 211 9.08 7.36 -6.53
CA VAL A 211 8.88 5.91 -6.54
C VAL A 211 9.28 5.37 -5.18
N LYS A 212 8.32 4.82 -4.44
CA LYS A 212 8.51 4.25 -3.11
C LYS A 212 7.99 2.82 -3.05
N LEU A 213 8.66 2.00 -2.23
CA LEU A 213 8.19 0.66 -1.90
C LEU A 213 7.42 0.71 -0.59
N GLY A 214 6.19 0.25 -0.61
CA GLY A 214 5.36 0.04 0.57
C GLY A 214 4.67 -1.32 0.53
N TYR A 215 3.52 -1.40 1.19
CA TYR A 215 2.72 -2.60 1.29
C TYR A 215 1.26 -2.30 0.99
N SER A 216 0.56 -3.26 0.41
CA SER A 216 -0.89 -3.17 0.22
C SER A 216 -1.54 -4.52 0.53
N PRO A 217 -2.80 -4.54 0.99
CA PRO A 217 -3.47 -5.79 1.33
C PRO A 217 -3.71 -6.65 0.09
N LEU A 218 -3.39 -7.94 0.17
CA LEU A 218 -3.72 -8.88 -0.90
C LEU A 218 -5.22 -9.21 -0.89
N ILE A 219 -5.79 -9.37 0.31
CA ILE A 219 -7.20 -9.64 0.62
C ILE A 219 -7.48 -9.04 2.01
N GLN A 220 -8.59 -8.31 2.17
CA GLN A 220 -8.94 -7.60 3.42
C GLN A 220 -9.96 -8.35 4.32
N LEU A 221 -10.34 -9.59 3.99
CA LEU A 221 -11.47 -10.31 4.61
C LEU A 221 -11.10 -11.18 5.82
N THR A 222 -9.90 -11.07 6.38
CA THR A 222 -9.40 -11.98 7.42
C THR A 222 -8.82 -11.22 8.62
N GLN A 223 -8.98 -11.79 9.83
CA GLN A 223 -8.38 -11.23 11.06
C GLN A 223 -6.86 -11.15 11.00
N THR A 224 -6.22 -12.05 10.27
CA THR A 224 -4.82 -11.95 9.90
C THR A 224 -4.73 -11.41 8.48
N GLN A 225 -4.14 -10.23 8.33
CA GLN A 225 -3.94 -9.55 7.06
C GLN A 225 -2.59 -9.93 6.47
N VAL A 226 -2.57 -10.30 5.19
CA VAL A 226 -1.34 -10.54 4.44
C VAL A 226 -1.14 -9.39 3.46
N LEU A 227 -0.02 -8.69 3.60
CA LEU A 227 0.31 -7.51 2.80
C LEU A 227 1.45 -7.85 1.85
N VAL A 228 1.32 -7.38 0.62
CA VAL A 228 2.29 -7.61 -0.46
C VAL A 228 3.11 -6.35 -0.74
N PRO A 229 4.42 -6.50 -1.04
CA PRO A 229 5.24 -5.38 -1.50
C PRO A 229 4.60 -4.70 -2.70
N THR A 230 4.48 -3.38 -2.65
CA THR A 230 3.76 -2.57 -3.65
C THR A 230 4.57 -1.33 -3.98
N TRP A 231 4.77 -1.09 -5.27
CA TRP A 231 5.35 0.16 -5.76
C TRP A 231 4.28 1.25 -5.78
N HIS A 232 4.56 2.34 -5.09
CA HIS A 232 3.83 3.59 -5.18
C HIS A 232 4.59 4.54 -6.11
N ILE A 233 3.92 5.01 -7.15
CA ILE A 233 4.46 5.88 -8.19
C ILE A 233 3.65 7.17 -8.20
N HIS A 234 4.25 8.27 -7.76
CA HIS A 234 3.64 9.60 -7.83
C HIS A 234 4.03 10.27 -9.14
N VAL A 235 3.02 10.67 -9.93
CA VAL A 235 3.19 11.18 -11.28
C VAL A 235 2.55 12.55 -11.40
N GLU A 236 3.23 13.47 -12.08
CA GLU A 236 2.66 14.72 -12.55
C GLU A 236 2.51 14.64 -14.07
N SER A 237 1.29 14.76 -14.59
CA SER A 237 1.01 14.80 -16.02
C SER A 237 1.40 16.15 -16.63
N GLU A 238 1.41 16.22 -17.97
CA GLU A 238 1.79 17.44 -18.70
C GLU A 238 0.89 18.64 -18.38
N ASP A 239 -0.38 18.41 -18.06
CA ASP A 239 -1.35 19.43 -17.62
C ASP A 239 -1.20 19.85 -16.14
N GLY A 240 -0.25 19.23 -15.42
CA GLY A 240 0.05 19.52 -14.02
C GLY A 240 -0.81 18.76 -13.02
N ALA A 241 -1.70 17.85 -13.46
CA ALA A 241 -2.43 16.99 -12.53
C ALA A 241 -1.47 15.99 -11.87
N LYS A 242 -1.68 15.74 -10.57
CA LYS A 242 -0.88 14.80 -9.79
C LYS A 242 -1.70 13.56 -9.48
N THR A 243 -1.15 12.39 -9.74
CA THR A 243 -1.82 11.10 -9.54
C THR A 243 -0.89 10.09 -8.88
N ASP A 244 -1.47 9.26 -8.02
CA ASP A 244 -0.78 8.16 -7.37
C ASP A 244 -1.18 6.83 -8.00
N HIS A 245 -0.18 6.03 -8.37
CA HIS A 245 -0.38 4.70 -8.93
C HIS A 245 0.26 3.65 -8.04
N PHE A 246 -0.46 2.54 -7.86
CA PHE A 246 -0.02 1.42 -7.04
C PHE A 246 0.10 0.17 -7.89
N VAL A 247 1.24 -0.49 -7.83
CA VAL A 247 1.50 -1.72 -8.59
C VAL A 247 2.08 -2.76 -7.66
N ASN A 248 1.45 -3.93 -7.59
CA ASN A 248 1.99 -5.07 -6.85
C ASN A 248 3.38 -5.39 -7.39
N ALA A 249 4.39 -5.23 -6.54
CA ALA A 249 5.78 -5.34 -6.93
C ALA A 249 6.18 -6.78 -7.28
N VAL A 250 5.40 -7.80 -6.88
CA VAL A 250 5.71 -9.21 -7.12
C VAL A 250 5.20 -9.71 -8.47
N ASP A 251 4.01 -9.27 -8.90
CA ASP A 251 3.35 -9.79 -10.12
C ASP A 251 3.02 -8.71 -11.16
N GLY A 252 3.35 -7.44 -10.90
CA GLY A 252 3.15 -6.34 -11.83
C GLY A 252 1.68 -5.94 -12.01
N LYS A 253 0.76 -6.45 -11.17
CA LYS A 253 -0.66 -6.10 -11.25
C LYS A 253 -0.87 -4.65 -10.77
N ILE A 254 -1.46 -3.83 -11.63
CA ILE A 254 -1.90 -2.47 -11.27
C ILE A 254 -3.11 -2.58 -10.33
N LEU A 255 -3.06 -1.83 -9.24
CA LEU A 255 -4.05 -1.83 -8.17
C LEU A 255 -4.95 -0.59 -8.30
N ASP A 256 -5.77 -0.55 -9.35
CA ASP A 256 -6.68 0.58 -9.65
C ASP A 256 -7.78 0.82 -8.59
N LYS A 257 -7.91 -0.07 -7.60
CA LYS A 257 -8.95 -0.07 -6.57
C LYS A 257 -8.39 -0.22 -5.16
N LEU A 258 -7.21 0.34 -4.91
CA LEU A 258 -6.90 0.75 -3.54
C LEU A 258 -7.73 2.02 -3.30
N SER A 259 -9.04 1.84 -3.07
CA SER A 259 -9.98 2.93 -2.91
C SER A 259 -9.56 3.75 -1.69
N GLU A 260 -9.57 5.07 -1.80
CA GLU A 260 -9.94 5.92 -0.67
C GLU A 260 -11.21 5.32 -0.05
N PRO A 261 -11.28 5.15 1.28
CA PRO A 261 -12.47 4.57 1.90
C PRO A 261 -13.68 5.39 1.44
N ASP A 262 -14.68 4.70 0.87
CA ASP A 262 -15.94 5.33 0.47
C ASP A 262 -16.48 6.06 1.71
N THR A 263 -16.44 7.40 1.71
CA THR A 263 -17.31 8.20 2.57
C THR A 263 -18.74 7.95 2.08
N GLU A 264 -19.35 6.86 2.55
CA GLU A 264 -20.78 6.69 2.48
C GLU A 264 -21.41 7.84 3.29
N GLU A 265 -21.85 8.88 2.59
CA GLU A 265 -22.82 9.83 3.11
C GLU A 265 -24.10 9.04 3.46
N GLU A 266 -24.24 8.63 4.71
CA GLU A 266 -25.52 8.16 5.24
C GLU A 266 -26.52 9.33 5.19
N GLN A 267 -27.54 9.19 4.33
CA GLN A 267 -28.75 10.02 4.31
C GLN A 267 -29.73 9.64 5.41
#